data_AF-A0A2D6N1S2-F1
#
_entry.id   AF-A0A2D6N1S2-F1
#
_cell.length_a   1.000
_cell.length_b   1.000
_cell.length_c   1.000
_cell.angle_alpha   90.00
_cell.angle_beta   90.00
_cell.angle_gamma   90.00
#
_symmetry.space_group_name_H-M   'P 1'
#
loop_
_entity.id
_entity.type
_entity.pdbx_description
1 polymer ?
#
loop_
_entity_poly.entity_id
_entity_poly.type
_entity_poly.pdbx_seq_one_letter_code
_entity_poly.pdbx_strand_id
1 'polypeptide(L)'
;AFPGPFAPPDRVSEWKTVEPEPLPPALGPEHPRGGMHTANQLIVCDLLAAVEEDRAPAMSSGHDTRAALEMILSVYESHRRGARVSLPLTERRHPLARWQSEA
;
A
#
# COMPACT_ATOMS: atom_id res chain seq x y z
N ALA A 1 22.16 -7.95 6.65
CA ALA A 1 21.95 -6.74 5.84
C ALA A 1 21.22 -7.16 4.58
N PHE A 2 20.10 -6.51 4.24
CA PHE A 2 19.36 -6.81 3.01
C PHE A 2 20.16 -6.30 1.82
N PRO A 3 20.58 -7.14 0.86
CA PRO A 3 21.35 -6.73 -0.31
C PRO A 3 20.41 -6.24 -1.42
N GLY A 4 19.40 -5.44 -1.08
CA GLY A 4 18.50 -4.82 -2.06
C GLY A 4 18.99 -3.41 -2.41
N PRO A 5 18.63 -2.85 -3.57
CA PRO A 5 19.09 -1.53 -4.00
C PRO A 5 18.54 -0.46 -3.05
N PHE A 6 19.33 -0.09 -2.05
CA PHE A 6 19.11 1.10 -1.25
C PHE A 6 19.62 2.29 -2.06
N ALA A 7 18.70 3.04 -2.66
CA ALA A 7 19.01 4.33 -3.26
C ALA A 7 18.94 5.38 -2.15
N PRO A 8 20.07 5.95 -1.69
CA PRO A 8 20.04 7.01 -0.70
C PRO A 8 19.40 8.27 -1.33
N PRO A 9 18.54 8.99 -0.59
CA PRO A 9 17.71 10.06 -1.13
C PRO A 9 18.48 11.31 -1.60
N ASP A 10 19.76 11.43 -1.24
CA ASP A 10 20.66 12.52 -1.62
C ASP A 10 21.40 12.29 -2.95
N ARG A 11 21.21 11.12 -3.57
CA ARG A 11 21.93 10.74 -4.80
C ARG A 11 20.97 10.61 -5.98
N VAL A 12 21.17 11.44 -7.00
CA VAL A 12 20.48 11.30 -8.28
C VAL A 12 20.91 9.96 -8.90
N SER A 13 19.93 9.08 -9.10
CA SER A 13 20.14 7.76 -9.72
C SER A 13 19.67 7.83 -11.17
N GLU A 14 20.46 7.29 -12.09
CA GLU A 14 20.04 7.14 -13.47
C GLU A 14 18.93 6.09 -13.57
N TRP A 15 17.91 6.39 -14.39
CA TRP A 15 16.89 5.40 -14.73
C TRP A 15 17.54 4.19 -15.39
N LYS A 16 17.25 3.00 -14.86
CA LYS A 16 17.70 1.73 -15.42
C LYS A 16 16.52 0.79 -15.54
N THR A 17 16.37 0.18 -16.71
CA THR A 17 15.49 -0.98 -16.86
C THR A 17 16.09 -2.12 -16.07
N VAL A 18 15.29 -2.69 -15.16
CA VAL A 18 15.68 -3.86 -14.37
C VAL A 18 15.07 -5.08 -15.04
N GLU A 19 15.92 -6.03 -15.43
CA GLU A 19 15.44 -7.36 -15.79
C GLU A 19 14.97 -8.06 -14.52
N PRO A 20 13.69 -8.42 -14.39
CA PRO A 20 13.20 -9.08 -13.20
C PRO A 20 13.87 -10.45 -13.08
N GLU A 21 14.34 -10.79 -11.88
CA GLU A 21 14.65 -12.19 -11.58
C GLU A 21 13.39 -13.03 -11.83
N PRO A 22 13.55 -14.29 -12.30
CA PRO A 22 12.43 -15.21 -12.41
C PRO A 22 11.68 -15.24 -11.08
N LEU A 23 10.36 -15.05 -11.14
CA LEU A 23 9.54 -15.11 -9.94
C LEU A 23 9.82 -16.42 -9.21
N PRO A 24 10.07 -16.39 -7.89
CA PRO A 24 10.17 -17.62 -7.13
C PRO A 24 8.88 -18.44 -7.35
N PRO A 25 8.96 -19.78 -7.32
CA PRO A 25 7.78 -20.60 -7.43
C PRO A 25 6.76 -20.17 -6.37
N ALA A 26 5.48 -20.18 -6.75
CA ALA A 26 4.42 -19.84 -5.82
C ALA A 26 4.61 -20.63 -4.52
N LEU A 27 4.60 -19.94 -3.40
CA LEU A 27 4.71 -20.56 -2.08
C LEU A 27 3.56 -21.56 -1.96
N GLY A 28 3.89 -22.85 -1.95
CA GLY A 28 2.93 -23.94 -1.87
C GLY A 28 2.06 -23.83 -0.62
N PRO A 29 0.92 -24.55 -0.58
CA PRO A 29 0.00 -24.53 0.57
C PRO A 29 0.67 -24.91 1.90
N GLU A 30 1.78 -25.61 1.87
CA GLU A 30 2.62 -26.00 3.01
C GLU A 30 3.42 -24.84 3.61
N HIS A 31 3.64 -23.74 2.87
CA HIS A 31 4.40 -22.61 3.37
C HIS A 31 3.51 -21.70 4.24
N PRO A 32 3.97 -21.22 5.42
CA PRO A 32 3.15 -20.39 6.32
C PRO A 32 2.62 -19.10 5.68
N ARG A 33 3.26 -18.63 4.61
CA ARG A 33 2.85 -17.46 3.82
C ARG A 33 2.26 -17.81 2.45
N GLY A 34 2.07 -19.09 2.14
CA GLY A 34 1.52 -19.57 0.87
C GLY A 34 0.20 -18.90 0.53
N GLY A 35 -0.74 -18.89 1.47
CA GLY A 35 -2.04 -18.24 1.29
C GLY A 35 -1.94 -16.73 0.99
N MET A 36 -1.09 -15.98 1.70
CA MET A 36 -0.91 -14.54 1.46
C MET A 36 -0.24 -14.26 0.11
N HIS A 37 0.75 -15.07 -0.27
CA HIS A 37 1.44 -14.90 -1.54
C HIS A 37 0.50 -15.13 -2.72
N THR A 38 -0.28 -16.23 -2.68
CA THR A 38 -1.31 -16.51 -3.68
C THR A 38 -2.36 -15.40 -3.73
N ALA A 39 -2.84 -14.91 -2.58
CA ALA A 39 -3.80 -13.81 -2.54
C ALA A 39 -3.26 -12.54 -3.20
N ASN A 40 -2.00 -12.16 -2.92
CA ASN A 40 -1.37 -11.00 -3.54
C ASN A 40 -1.24 -11.16 -5.05
N GLN A 41 -0.86 -12.35 -5.53
CA GLN A 41 -0.79 -12.64 -6.98
C GLN A 41 -2.15 -12.49 -7.64
N LEU A 42 -3.22 -13.02 -7.03
CA LEU A 42 -4.57 -12.90 -7.56
C LEU A 42 -5.02 -11.44 -7.67
N ILE A 43 -4.73 -10.60 -6.66
CA ILE A 43 -5.04 -9.17 -6.70
C ILE A 43 -4.32 -8.47 -7.85
N VAL A 44 -3.04 -8.80 -8.08
CA VAL A 44 -2.26 -8.23 -9.21
C VAL A 44 -2.82 -8.70 -10.55
N CYS A 45 -3.13 -9.98 -10.70
CA CYS A 45 -3.72 -10.52 -11.93
C CYS A 45 -5.07 -9.87 -12.24
N ASP A 46 -5.93 -9.68 -11.23
CA ASP A 46 -7.21 -8.99 -11.41
C ASP A 46 -7.02 -7.52 -11.85
N LEU A 47 -6.05 -6.81 -11.27
CA LEU A 47 -5.73 -5.44 -11.68
C LEU A 47 -5.28 -5.37 -13.15
N LEU A 48 -4.41 -6.27 -13.58
CA LEU A 48 -3.94 -6.31 -14.97
C LEU A 48 -5.10 -6.60 -15.93
N ALA A 49 -5.90 -7.62 -15.63
CA ALA A 49 -7.09 -7.95 -16.42
C ALA A 49 -8.10 -6.78 -16.45
N ALA A 50 -8.27 -6.07 -15.33
CA ALA A 50 -9.15 -4.91 -15.26
C ALA A 50 -8.71 -3.77 -16.20
N VAL A 51 -7.40 -3.56 -16.33
CA VAL A 51 -6.82 -2.59 -17.28
C VAL A 51 -7.04 -3.03 -18.72
N GLU A 52 -6.81 -4.31 -19.02
CA GLU A 52 -6.98 -4.87 -20.38
C GLU A 52 -8.44 -4.84 -20.84
N GLU A 53 -9.39 -5.09 -19.93
CA GLU A 53 -10.82 -5.18 -20.20
C GLU A 53 -11.57 -3.85 -20.00
N ASP A 54 -10.87 -2.76 -19.65
CA ASP A 54 -11.45 -1.44 -19.32
C ASP A 54 -12.60 -1.53 -18.28
N ARG A 55 -12.35 -2.25 -17.18
CA ARG A 55 -13.29 -2.43 -16.07
C ARG A 55 -12.66 -2.05 -14.73
N ALA A 56 -13.50 -1.97 -13.70
CA ALA A 56 -13.00 -1.86 -12.33
C ALA A 56 -12.35 -3.19 -11.87
N PRO A 57 -11.29 -3.14 -11.03
CA PRO A 57 -10.79 -4.33 -10.36
C PRO A 57 -11.88 -4.93 -9.46
N ALA A 58 -12.05 -6.25 -9.52
CA ALA A 58 -13.05 -6.98 -8.74
C ALA A 58 -12.58 -7.26 -7.30
N MET A 59 -11.27 -7.37 -7.07
CA MET A 59 -10.71 -7.76 -5.78
C MET A 59 -10.39 -6.57 -4.87
N SER A 60 -10.02 -5.42 -5.44
CA SER A 60 -9.72 -4.21 -4.67
C SER A 60 -9.98 -2.95 -5.49
N SER A 61 -11.08 -2.27 -5.18
CA SER A 61 -11.42 -1.01 -5.85
C SER A 61 -10.73 0.18 -5.18
N GLY A 62 -10.62 1.30 -5.90
CA GLY A 62 -10.16 2.56 -5.31
C GLY A 62 -11.03 3.05 -4.14
N HIS A 63 -12.31 2.64 -4.08
CA HIS A 63 -13.17 2.94 -2.94
C HIS A 63 -12.76 2.19 -1.67
N ASP A 64 -12.39 0.91 -1.81
CA ASP A 64 -11.92 0.08 -0.69
C ASP A 64 -10.59 0.61 -0.17
N THR A 65 -9.67 0.95 -1.09
CA THR A 65 -8.37 1.55 -0.74
C THR A 65 -8.56 2.89 -0.03
N ARG A 66 -9.49 3.74 -0.50
CA ARG A 66 -9.82 5.00 0.17
C ARG A 66 -10.35 4.77 1.58
N ALA A 67 -11.25 3.80 1.78
CA ALA A 67 -11.79 3.47 3.10
C ALA A 67 -10.69 3.00 4.07
N ALA A 68 -9.76 2.15 3.61
CA ALA A 68 -8.61 1.72 4.39
C ALA A 68 -7.70 2.91 4.77
N LEU A 69 -7.44 3.83 3.83
CA LEU A 69 -6.67 5.03 4.09
C LEU A 69 -7.35 5.95 5.13
N GLU A 70 -8.66 6.14 5.03
CA GLU A 70 -9.44 6.91 6.01
C GLU A 70 -9.33 6.30 7.42
N MET A 71 -9.36 4.97 7.54
CA MET A 71 -9.16 4.28 8.82
C MET A 71 -7.76 4.53 9.39
N ILE A 72 -6.70 4.39 8.58
CA ILE A 72 -5.31 4.62 9.00
C ILE A 72 -5.13 6.06 9.49
N LEU A 73 -5.57 7.05 8.69
CA LEU A 73 -5.46 8.46 9.04
C LEU A 73 -6.26 8.78 10.31
N SER A 74 -7.41 8.14 10.51
CA SER A 74 -8.25 8.36 11.68
C SER A 74 -7.63 7.86 12.98
N VAL A 75 -6.81 6.80 12.93
CA VAL A 75 -6.03 6.36 14.09
C VAL A 75 -5.05 7.45 14.53
N TYR A 76 -4.32 8.05 13.57
CA TYR A 76 -3.40 9.15 13.89
C TYR A 76 -4.13 10.39 14.40
N GLU A 77 -5.25 10.75 13.77
CA GLU A 77 -6.01 11.93 14.19
C GLU A 77 -6.66 11.75 15.57
N SER A 78 -7.17 10.54 15.86
CA SER A 78 -7.67 10.16 17.19
C SER A 78 -6.58 10.28 18.25
N HIS A 79 -5.38 9.76 17.95
CA HIS A 79 -4.25 9.85 18.85
C HIS A 79 -3.81 11.30 19.10
N ARG A 80 -3.66 12.10 18.04
CA ARG A 80 -3.30 13.53 18.14
C ARG A 80 -4.29 14.33 18.98
N ARG A 81 -5.60 14.04 18.89
CA ARG A 81 -6.65 14.72 19.66
C ARG A 81 -6.88 14.13 21.05
N GLY A 82 -6.41 12.91 21.31
CA GLY A 82 -6.78 12.15 22.52
C GLY A 82 -8.28 11.86 22.61
N ALA A 83 -8.99 11.76 21.48
CA ALA A 83 -10.45 11.65 21.45
C ALA A 83 -10.93 10.84 20.24
N ARG A 84 -12.15 10.28 20.33
CA ARG A 84 -12.80 9.60 19.19
C ARG A 84 -13.01 10.58 18.03
N VAL A 85 -12.87 10.08 16.81
CA VAL A 85 -13.06 10.84 15.56
C VAL A 85 -14.17 10.21 14.72
N SER A 86 -14.87 11.05 13.94
CA SER A 86 -15.88 10.61 12.97
C SER A 86 -15.24 10.23 11.64
N LEU A 87 -15.85 9.26 10.95
CA LEU A 87 -15.51 8.88 9.58
C LEU A 87 -16.63 9.35 8.61
N PRO A 88 -16.28 9.83 7.40
CA PRO A 88 -14.92 10.19 6.96
C PRO A 88 -14.37 11.39 7.74
N LEU A 89 -13.05 11.58 7.73
CA LEU A 89 -12.44 12.71 8.42
C LEU A 89 -12.90 14.04 7.79
N THR A 90 -13.35 14.97 8.63
CA THR A 90 -13.71 16.34 8.18
C THR A 90 -12.48 17.10 7.72
N GLU A 91 -11.35 16.89 8.39
CA GLU A 91 -10.06 17.48 8.05
C GLU A 91 -9.21 16.45 7.28
N ARG A 92 -8.85 16.78 6.03
CA ARG A 92 -8.16 15.87 5.12
C ARG A 92 -6.65 16.12 4.98
N ARG A 93 -6.08 17.08 5.72
CA ARG A 93 -4.61 17.21 5.84
C ARG A 93 -4.03 16.04 6.63
N HIS A 94 -2.80 15.64 6.30
CA HIS A 94 -2.12 14.52 6.95
C HIS A 94 -1.94 14.79 8.47
N PRO A 95 -2.49 13.95 9.37
CA PRO A 95 -2.48 14.21 10.81
C PRO A 95 -1.07 14.39 11.41
N LEU A 96 -0.10 13.60 10.96
CA LEU A 96 1.29 13.73 11.44
C LEU A 96 1.97 15.04 11.01
N ALA A 97 1.65 15.58 9.82
CA ALA A 97 2.21 16.85 9.38
C ALA A 97 1.69 18.00 10.26
N ARG A 98 0.41 17.93 10.64
CA ARG A 98 -0.19 18.88 11.56
C ARG A 98 0.38 18.76 12.97
N TRP A 99 0.59 17.54 13.44
CA TRP A 99 1.17 17.32 14.76
C TRP A 99 2.57 17.93 14.88
N GLN A 100 3.41 17.79 13.84
CA GLN A 100 4.73 18.44 13.81
C GLN A 100 4.66 19.97 13.85
N SER A 101 3.61 20.58 13.30
CA SER A 101 3.43 22.05 13.34
C SER A 101 2.84 22.58 14.65
N GLU A 102 2.30 21.71 15.50
CA GLU A 102 1.64 22.04 16.76
C GLU A 102 2.55 21.78 17.99
N ALA A 103 3.68 21.09 17.78
CA ALA A 103 4.73 20.85 18.77
C ALA A 103 5.77 21.98 18.76
#